data_AF-A0AAD5R0X5-F1
#
_entry.id   AF-A0AAD5R0X5-F1
#
_cell.length_a   1.000
_cell.length_b   1.000
_cell.length_c   1.000
_cell.angle_alpha   90.00
_cell.angle_beta   90.00
_cell.angle_gamma   90.00
#
_symmetry.space_group_name_H-M   'P 1'
#
loop_
_entity.id
_entity.type
_entity.pdbx_description
1 polymer ?
#
loop_
_entity_poly.entity_id
_entity_poly.type
_entity_poly.pdbx_seq_one_letter_code
_entity_poly.pdbx_strand_id
1 'polypeptide(L)'
;MSIATEVIRHPTRPSMIWLLAVISTVIGCGVMPTGHVSRRNFNVTGFNLPAAMVYSNAADVRASFPGIAASEREVKGFVSRLVMQTVFDVLELQGRIALLPDAVISAILSQLSVNTTYEPMQCQIVFVDLTAQNDIQDMKPQNCIVVGNTVTGICTLKRGERCMTGMNLESVPNAHLSISGTLSTTNIVMANWSRTMWQNVLNRALRILAAGSFKSHFFSATATVDGN
;
A
#
# COMPACT_ATOMS: atom_id res chain seq x y z
N MET A 1 -20.82 -48.11 -43.28
CA MET A 1 -21.67 -47.50 -42.24
C MET A 1 -20.79 -46.56 -41.44
N SER A 2 -21.00 -45.26 -41.62
CA SER A 2 -20.14 -44.17 -41.13
C SER A 2 -20.79 -43.57 -39.89
N ILE A 3 -20.04 -43.38 -38.81
CA ILE A 3 -20.49 -42.59 -37.65
C ILE A 3 -19.40 -41.56 -37.40
N ALA A 4 -19.67 -40.33 -37.86
CA ALA A 4 -18.94 -39.14 -37.51
C ALA A 4 -19.27 -38.78 -36.04
N THR A 5 -18.26 -38.50 -35.23
CA THR A 5 -18.45 -37.92 -33.90
C THR A 5 -17.89 -36.51 -33.89
N GLU A 6 -18.77 -35.61 -33.49
CA GLU A 6 -18.73 -34.17 -33.67
C GLU A 6 -17.83 -33.50 -32.62
N VAL A 7 -16.88 -32.68 -33.10
CA VAL A 7 -15.97 -31.89 -32.26
C VAL A 7 -16.70 -30.64 -31.80
N ILE A 8 -17.05 -30.57 -30.51
CA ILE A 8 -17.61 -29.38 -29.87
C ILE A 8 -16.51 -28.32 -29.72
N ARG A 9 -16.48 -27.31 -30.60
CA ARG A 9 -15.70 -26.08 -30.41
C ARG A 9 -16.47 -25.15 -29.46
N HIS A 10 -15.85 -24.82 -28.33
CA HIS A 10 -16.28 -23.68 -27.51
C HIS A 10 -15.92 -22.35 -28.19
N PRO A 11 -16.81 -21.33 -28.13
CA PRO A 11 -16.52 -20.00 -28.64
C PRO A 11 -15.55 -19.29 -27.69
N THR A 12 -14.32 -19.09 -28.17
CA THR A 12 -13.35 -18.15 -27.60
C THR A 12 -13.92 -16.75 -27.70
N ARG A 13 -14.40 -16.20 -26.57
CA ARG A 13 -14.67 -14.77 -26.44
C ARG A 13 -13.35 -14.02 -26.65
N PRO A 14 -13.23 -13.13 -27.65
CA PRO A 14 -12.06 -12.29 -27.79
C PRO A 14 -12.02 -11.35 -26.59
N SER A 15 -11.00 -11.56 -25.76
CA SER A 15 -10.68 -10.71 -24.62
C SER A 15 -10.46 -9.28 -25.11
N MET A 16 -11.19 -8.34 -24.51
CA MET A 16 -11.21 -6.89 -24.75
C MET A 16 -9.87 -6.18 -24.40
N ILE A 17 -8.75 -6.91 -24.48
CA ILE A 17 -7.38 -6.47 -24.15
C ILE A 17 -6.65 -5.98 -25.42
N TRP A 18 -7.13 -6.33 -26.61
CA TRP A 18 -6.48 -5.97 -27.88
C TRP A 18 -6.78 -4.54 -28.41
N LEU A 19 -7.71 -3.80 -27.79
CA LEU A 19 -8.10 -2.47 -28.28
C LEU A 19 -7.18 -1.31 -27.81
N LEU A 20 -6.14 -1.58 -27.03
CA LEU A 20 -5.16 -0.57 -26.58
C LEU A 20 -3.82 -0.60 -27.33
N ALA A 21 -3.63 -1.50 -28.29
CA ALA A 21 -2.33 -1.74 -28.92
C ALA A 21 -1.99 -0.82 -30.13
N VAL A 22 -2.81 0.18 -30.48
CA VAL A 22 -2.62 0.95 -31.74
C VAL A 22 -2.34 2.44 -31.53
N ILE A 23 -2.20 2.95 -30.30
CA ILE A 23 -1.82 4.36 -30.08
C ILE A 23 -0.31 4.48 -29.81
N SER A 24 0.42 4.63 -30.91
CA SER A 24 1.60 5.49 -31.09
C SER A 24 2.81 5.27 -30.17
N THR A 25 3.76 4.47 -30.65
CA THR A 25 5.16 4.39 -30.19
C THR A 25 5.93 5.71 -30.23
N VAL A 26 5.35 6.79 -30.77
CA VAL A 26 5.97 8.14 -30.83
C VAL A 26 5.59 9.01 -29.62
N ILE A 27 4.55 8.66 -28.85
CA ILE A 27 4.04 9.52 -27.74
C ILE A 27 4.59 9.11 -26.37
N GLY A 28 5.22 7.92 -26.26
CA GLY A 28 5.71 7.37 -24.99
C GLY A 28 6.68 8.26 -24.21
N CYS A 29 7.45 9.12 -24.91
CA CYS A 29 8.43 10.03 -24.30
C CYS A 29 7.98 11.51 -24.28
N GLY A 30 6.74 11.82 -24.69
CA GLY A 30 6.25 13.20 -24.68
C GLY A 30 6.21 13.74 -23.25
N VAL A 31 7.01 14.76 -22.97
CA VAL A 31 6.93 15.53 -21.72
C VAL A 31 5.82 16.57 -21.89
N MET A 32 5.01 16.78 -20.87
CA MET A 32 4.04 17.88 -20.85
C MET A 32 4.75 19.24 -21.02
N PRO A 33 4.08 20.25 -21.58
CA PRO A 33 4.64 21.59 -21.67
C PRO A 33 5.13 22.07 -20.30
N THR A 34 6.26 22.76 -20.26
CA THR A 34 6.87 23.26 -19.01
C THR A 34 5.84 23.96 -18.12
N GLY A 35 5.76 23.55 -16.86
CA GLY A 35 4.78 24.05 -15.87
C GLY A 35 3.53 23.18 -15.72
N HIS A 36 3.29 22.19 -16.60
CA HIS A 36 2.13 21.31 -16.50
C HIS A 36 2.49 20.00 -15.78
N VAL A 37 1.83 19.74 -14.67
CA VAL A 37 1.93 18.50 -13.89
C VAL A 37 0.53 17.95 -13.69
N SER A 38 0.30 16.69 -14.10
CA SER A 38 -0.95 16.01 -13.79
C SER A 38 -0.87 15.45 -12.38
N ARG A 39 -1.84 15.77 -11.54
CA ARG A 39 -1.93 15.29 -10.15
C ARG A 39 -3.17 14.43 -9.98
N ARG A 40 -3.04 13.34 -9.23
CA ARG A 40 -4.13 12.46 -8.82
C ARG A 40 -3.97 12.14 -7.34
N ASN A 41 -4.98 12.47 -6.55
CA ASN A 41 -5.00 12.06 -5.15
C ASN A 41 -5.46 10.62 -5.05
N PHE A 42 -4.93 9.91 -4.06
CA PHE A 42 -5.34 8.56 -3.75
C PHE A 42 -5.46 8.36 -2.24
N ASN A 43 -6.23 7.34 -1.87
CA ASN A 43 -6.34 6.85 -0.51
C ASN A 43 -6.31 5.32 -0.51
N VAL A 44 -5.61 4.72 0.44
CA VAL A 44 -5.56 3.29 0.71
C VAL A 44 -6.05 3.09 2.14
N THR A 45 -7.05 2.23 2.32
CA THR A 45 -7.68 1.97 3.63
C THR A 45 -7.94 0.48 3.83
N GLY A 46 -8.31 0.08 5.04
CA GLY A 46 -8.76 -1.29 5.32
C GLY A 46 -7.63 -2.33 5.38
N PHE A 47 -6.38 -1.90 5.54
CA PHE A 47 -5.26 -2.79 5.86
C PHE A 47 -5.15 -2.98 7.39
N ASN A 48 -4.57 -4.09 7.83
CA ASN A 48 -4.16 -4.28 9.22
C ASN A 48 -2.79 -3.64 9.44
N LEU A 49 -2.61 -2.92 10.55
CA LEU A 49 -1.41 -2.13 10.83
C LEU A 49 -0.16 -3.02 11.04
N PRO A 50 0.82 -3.03 10.11
CA PRO A 50 2.08 -3.75 10.32
C PRO A 50 2.92 -3.10 11.42
N ALA A 51 3.71 -3.88 12.14
CA ALA A 51 4.65 -3.32 13.13
C ALA A 51 5.66 -2.34 12.50
N ALA A 52 6.03 -2.56 11.23
CA ALA A 52 6.90 -1.66 10.47
C ALA A 52 6.27 -0.27 10.17
N MET A 53 4.96 -0.12 10.39
CA MET A 53 4.23 1.14 10.22
C MET A 53 3.93 1.84 11.56
N VAL A 54 4.52 1.38 12.65
CA VAL A 54 4.51 2.08 13.94
C VAL A 54 5.94 2.37 14.38
N TYR A 55 6.09 3.29 15.33
CA TYR A 55 7.40 3.64 15.87
C TYR A 55 7.43 3.67 17.39
N SER A 56 8.63 3.51 17.95
CA SER A 56 8.89 3.74 19.36
C SER A 56 10.25 4.39 19.57
N ASN A 57 10.28 5.44 20.38
CA ASN A 57 11.54 6.06 20.81
C ASN A 57 12.21 5.25 21.94
N ALA A 58 11.49 4.30 22.54
CA ALA A 58 11.96 3.48 23.65
C ALA A 58 12.86 2.35 23.12
N ALA A 59 14.10 2.28 23.63
CA ALA A 59 15.09 1.33 23.12
C ALA A 59 14.78 -0.13 23.51
N ASP A 60 14.23 -0.32 24.70
CA ASP A 60 13.71 -1.58 25.23
C ASP A 60 12.57 -2.14 24.36
N VAL A 61 11.61 -1.30 23.96
CA VAL A 61 10.54 -1.70 23.04
C VAL A 61 11.11 -2.22 21.72
N ARG A 62 12.09 -1.52 21.15
CA ARG A 62 12.72 -1.93 19.88
C ARG A 62 13.61 -3.16 20.02
N ALA A 63 14.22 -3.34 21.19
CA ALA A 63 14.98 -4.55 21.49
C ALA A 63 14.06 -5.78 21.58
N SER A 64 12.88 -5.62 22.20
CA SER A 64 11.86 -6.67 22.27
C SER A 64 11.12 -6.89 20.94
N PHE A 65 11.00 -5.85 20.11
CA PHE A 65 10.31 -5.88 18.83
C PHE A 65 11.11 -5.18 17.71
N PRO A 66 12.04 -5.90 17.07
CA PRO A 66 12.88 -5.35 16.00
C PRO A 66 12.10 -4.86 14.77
N GLY A 67 10.84 -5.28 14.62
CA GLY A 67 9.96 -4.85 13.53
C GLY A 67 9.40 -3.44 13.68
N ILE A 68 9.54 -2.81 14.85
CA ILE A 68 9.05 -1.44 15.11
C ILE A 68 10.14 -0.42 14.76
N ALA A 69 9.74 0.62 14.04
CA ALA A 69 10.67 1.67 13.63
C ALA A 69 11.15 2.52 14.81
N ALA A 70 12.33 3.12 14.69
CA ALA A 70 12.91 3.96 15.74
C ALA A 70 12.37 5.38 15.78
N SER A 71 11.70 5.83 14.72
CA SER A 71 11.13 7.17 14.66
C SER A 71 9.97 7.25 13.68
N GLU A 72 9.15 8.29 13.86
CA GLU A 72 8.11 8.66 12.91
C GLU A 72 8.66 8.86 11.49
N ARG A 73 9.86 9.43 11.37
CA ARG A 73 10.52 9.67 10.07
C ARG A 73 10.82 8.37 9.34
N GLU A 74 11.29 7.35 10.06
CA GLU A 74 11.57 6.04 9.47
C GLU A 74 10.30 5.38 8.94
N VAL A 75 9.19 5.46 9.69
CA VAL A 75 7.89 4.95 9.23
C VAL A 75 7.42 5.68 7.98
N LYS A 76 7.44 7.02 7.98
CA LYS A 76 7.04 7.81 6.81
C LYS A 76 7.89 7.48 5.58
N GLY A 77 9.21 7.33 5.76
CA GLY A 77 10.11 6.90 4.70
C GLY A 77 9.84 5.47 4.21
N PHE A 78 9.52 4.55 5.12
CA PHE A 78 9.13 3.19 4.79
C PHE A 78 7.84 3.16 3.96
N VAL A 79 6.77 3.81 4.41
CA VAL A 79 5.48 3.86 3.70
C VAL A 79 5.63 4.52 2.34
N SER A 80 6.38 5.63 2.25
CA SER A 80 6.65 6.30 0.98
C SER A 80 7.36 5.38 -0.02
N ARG A 81 8.38 4.64 0.43
CA ARG A 81 9.08 3.67 -0.42
C ARG A 81 8.18 2.51 -0.82
N LEU A 82 7.41 1.97 0.11
CA LEU A 82 6.50 0.84 -0.14
C LEU A 82 5.50 1.19 -1.24
N VAL A 83 4.83 2.34 -1.14
CA VAL A 83 3.85 2.78 -2.15
C VAL A 83 4.54 3.06 -3.48
N MET A 84 5.65 3.81 -3.47
CA MET A 84 6.37 4.17 -4.69
C MET A 84 6.87 2.94 -5.46
N GLN A 85 7.55 2.02 -4.76
CA GLN A 85 8.06 0.77 -5.36
C GLN A 85 6.93 -0.05 -5.95
N THR A 86 5.85 -0.27 -5.19
CA THR A 86 4.75 -1.10 -5.66
C THR A 86 4.04 -0.49 -6.87
N VAL A 87 3.86 0.83 -6.91
CA VAL A 87 3.32 1.53 -8.09
C VAL A 87 4.25 1.37 -9.29
N PHE A 88 5.56 1.50 -9.08
CA PHE A 88 6.57 1.36 -10.13
C PHE A 88 6.61 -0.07 -10.68
N ASP A 89 6.56 -1.09 -9.82
CA ASP A 89 6.51 -2.49 -10.22
C ASP A 89 5.31 -2.80 -11.13
N VAL A 90 4.13 -2.25 -10.81
CA VAL A 90 2.94 -2.41 -11.66
C VAL A 90 3.14 -1.77 -13.03
N LEU A 91 3.68 -0.56 -13.06
CA LEU A 91 3.89 0.20 -14.30
C LEU A 91 4.98 -0.42 -15.16
N GLU A 92 6.05 -0.92 -14.55
CA GLU A 92 7.11 -1.67 -15.23
C GLU A 92 6.55 -2.95 -15.84
N LEU A 93 5.78 -3.73 -15.06
CA LEU A 93 5.12 -4.92 -15.56
C LEU A 93 4.18 -4.61 -16.72
N GLN A 94 3.39 -3.53 -16.63
CA GLN A 94 2.52 -3.09 -17.72
C GLN A 94 3.31 -2.67 -18.96
N GLY A 95 4.41 -1.93 -18.80
CA GLY A 95 5.29 -1.54 -19.89
C GLY A 95 5.91 -2.74 -20.59
N ARG A 96 6.39 -3.72 -19.83
CA ARG A 96 6.93 -4.98 -20.37
C ARG A 96 5.87 -5.79 -21.11
N ILE A 97 4.65 -5.90 -20.58
CA ILE A 97 3.51 -6.55 -21.26
C ILE A 97 3.15 -5.83 -22.56
N ALA A 98 3.31 -4.51 -22.61
CA ALA A 98 3.13 -3.69 -23.80
C ALA A 98 4.34 -3.70 -24.75
N LEU A 99 5.36 -4.54 -24.49
CA LEU A 99 6.58 -4.67 -25.28
C LEU A 99 7.37 -3.36 -25.42
N LEU A 100 7.29 -2.48 -24.41
CA LEU A 100 8.12 -1.28 -24.35
C LEU A 100 9.57 -1.66 -23.99
N PRO A 101 10.58 -1.06 -24.63
CA PRO A 101 11.97 -1.23 -24.22
C PRO A 101 12.20 -0.73 -22.78
N ASP A 102 13.08 -1.39 -22.01
CA ASP A 102 13.38 -1.03 -20.62
C ASP A 102 13.80 0.44 -20.46
N ALA A 103 14.55 0.98 -21.43
CA ALA A 103 14.93 2.39 -21.45
C ALA A 103 13.72 3.34 -21.52
N VAL A 104 12.69 2.97 -22.27
CA VAL A 104 11.44 3.75 -22.39
C VAL A 104 10.65 3.64 -21.09
N ILE A 105 10.54 2.46 -20.51
CA ILE A 105 9.88 2.25 -19.21
C ILE A 105 10.55 3.12 -18.14
N SER A 106 11.88 3.08 -18.05
CA SER A 106 12.65 3.89 -17.11
C SER A 106 12.44 5.39 -17.33
N ALA A 107 12.43 5.86 -18.58
CA ALA A 107 12.18 7.25 -18.92
C ALA A 107 10.75 7.73 -18.60
N ILE A 108 9.76 6.83 -18.63
CA ILE A 108 8.38 7.11 -18.20
C ILE A 108 8.32 7.17 -16.67
N LEU A 109 8.93 6.20 -15.97
CA LEU A 109 8.92 6.13 -14.51
C LEU A 109 9.66 7.29 -13.85
N SER A 110 10.72 7.82 -14.46
CA SER A 110 11.44 9.00 -13.95
C SER A 110 10.61 10.29 -13.98
N GLN A 111 9.52 10.31 -14.76
CA GLN A 111 8.55 11.39 -14.83
C GLN A 111 7.35 11.18 -13.90
N LEU A 112 7.38 10.15 -13.05
CA LEU A 112 6.37 9.89 -12.04
C LEU A 112 6.96 10.15 -10.65
N SER A 113 6.21 10.85 -9.82
CA SER A 113 6.50 11.00 -8.40
C SER A 113 5.28 10.65 -7.58
N VAL A 114 5.53 10.07 -6.41
CA VAL A 114 4.50 9.69 -5.44
C VAL A 114 4.82 10.42 -4.14
N ASN A 115 3.92 11.30 -3.71
CA ASN A 115 3.99 11.89 -2.38
C ASN A 115 2.97 11.19 -1.49
N THR A 116 3.38 10.76 -0.30
CA THR A 116 2.53 10.01 0.63
C THR A 116 2.31 10.80 1.91
N THR A 117 1.09 10.73 2.42
CA THR A 117 0.67 11.26 3.70
C THR A 117 0.19 10.08 4.55
N TYR A 118 0.89 9.84 5.64
CA TYR A 118 0.61 8.78 6.60
C TYR A 118 0.82 9.33 8.00
N GLU A 119 -0.03 8.93 8.95
CA GLU A 119 0.05 9.31 10.36
C GLU A 119 0.53 8.10 11.18
N PRO A 120 1.83 7.98 11.47
CA PRO A 120 2.36 6.85 12.22
C PRO A 120 1.86 6.87 13.66
N MET A 121 1.50 5.69 14.16
CA MET A 121 1.21 5.52 15.58
C MET A 121 2.50 5.36 16.38
N GLN A 122 2.59 6.01 17.54
CA GLN A 122 3.66 5.80 18.51
C GLN A 122 3.27 4.70 19.51
N CYS A 123 4.08 3.66 19.61
CA CYS A 123 3.94 2.60 20.59
C CYS A 123 4.94 2.84 21.72
N GLN A 124 4.48 3.34 22.86
CA GLN A 124 5.37 3.62 23.99
C GLN A 124 5.75 2.37 24.78
N ILE A 125 4.82 1.42 24.84
CA ILE A 125 5.00 0.07 25.37
C ILE A 125 4.33 -0.87 24.37
N VAL A 126 4.88 -2.07 24.22
CA VAL A 126 4.33 -3.09 23.32
C VAL A 126 4.10 -4.37 24.10
N PHE A 127 2.87 -4.85 24.05
CA PHE A 127 2.49 -6.14 24.60
C PHE A 127 2.48 -7.17 23.47
N VAL A 128 3.36 -8.19 23.56
CA VAL A 128 3.25 -9.38 22.72
C VAL A 128 2.12 -10.20 23.33
N ASP A 129 1.10 -10.55 22.57
CA ASP A 129 0.07 -11.54 22.95
C ASP A 129 -0.49 -11.38 24.38
N LEU A 130 -1.76 -10.98 24.51
CA LEU A 130 -2.42 -10.66 25.79
C LEU A 130 -2.43 -11.80 26.84
N THR A 131 -1.89 -12.97 26.50
CA THR A 131 -1.68 -14.11 27.41
C THR A 131 -0.65 -13.86 28.50
N ALA A 132 0.27 -12.89 28.34
CA ALA A 132 1.31 -12.57 29.34
C ALA A 132 0.99 -11.28 30.13
N GLN A 133 0.16 -11.40 31.17
CA GLN A 133 -0.07 -10.36 32.17
C GLN A 133 1.19 -10.09 33.01
N ASN A 134 1.96 -9.06 32.65
CA ASN A 134 2.92 -8.47 33.59
C ASN A 134 2.38 -7.13 34.10
N ASP A 135 2.48 -6.94 35.43
CA ASP A 135 2.19 -5.68 36.13
C ASP A 135 3.10 -4.57 35.58
N ILE A 136 2.54 -3.68 34.75
CA ILE A 136 3.28 -2.51 34.27
C ILE A 136 2.80 -1.29 35.05
N GLN A 137 3.71 -0.70 35.82
CA GLN A 137 3.49 0.54 36.58
C GLN A 137 3.78 1.81 35.78
N ASP A 138 4.25 1.70 34.53
CA ASP A 138 4.66 2.87 33.74
C ASP A 138 3.48 3.47 32.96
N MET A 139 3.12 4.70 33.34
CA MET A 139 1.96 5.45 32.84
C MET A 139 2.29 6.10 31.50
N LYS A 140 2.16 5.34 30.41
CA LYS A 140 2.34 5.87 29.06
C LYS A 140 1.03 5.82 28.26
N PRO A 141 0.63 6.93 27.61
CA PRO A 141 -0.73 7.12 27.09
C PRO A 141 -1.08 6.25 25.88
N GLN A 142 -0.11 5.66 25.19
CA GLN A 142 -0.35 4.83 24.01
C GLN A 142 0.49 3.55 24.06
N ASN A 143 -0.15 2.48 24.51
CA ASN A 143 0.44 1.14 24.49
C ASN A 143 -0.17 0.34 23.35
N CYS A 144 0.67 -0.36 22.60
CA CYS A 144 0.24 -1.14 21.45
C CYS A 144 0.17 -2.62 21.81
N ILE A 145 -0.82 -3.31 21.24
CA ILE A 145 -0.94 -4.76 21.34
C ILE A 145 -0.53 -5.33 20.00
N VAL A 146 0.48 -6.19 20.01
CA VAL A 146 1.03 -6.82 18.82
C VAL A 146 0.80 -8.31 18.89
N VAL A 147 0.15 -8.84 17.85
CA VAL A 147 -0.01 -10.27 17.63
C VAL A 147 0.75 -10.62 16.36
N GLY A 148 1.82 -11.42 16.50
CA GLY A 148 2.76 -11.67 15.42
C GLY A 148 3.50 -10.40 14.99
N ASN A 149 3.20 -9.91 13.78
CA ASN A 149 3.79 -8.68 13.21
C ASN A 149 2.74 -7.60 12.93
N THR A 150 1.61 -7.65 13.63
CA THR A 150 0.45 -6.78 13.40
C THR A 150 0.03 -6.14 14.70
N VAL A 151 -0.17 -4.82 14.68
CA VAL A 151 -0.79 -4.08 15.77
C VAL A 151 -2.30 -4.32 15.68
N THR A 152 -2.86 -5.00 16.66
CA THR A 152 -4.28 -5.40 16.68
C THR A 152 -5.15 -4.48 17.53
N GLY A 153 -4.54 -3.68 18.41
CA GLY A 153 -5.27 -2.74 19.25
C GLY A 153 -4.34 -1.81 20.02
N ILE A 154 -4.96 -0.85 20.69
CA ILE A 154 -4.31 0.09 21.59
C ILE A 154 -4.90 -0.04 22.99
N CYS A 155 -4.10 0.33 23.97
CA CYS A 155 -4.49 0.29 25.37
C CYS A 155 -4.18 1.61 26.05
N THR A 156 -5.25 2.30 26.47
CA THR A 156 -5.17 3.56 27.21
C THR A 156 -5.29 3.23 28.69
N LEU A 157 -4.16 3.20 29.40
CA LEU A 157 -4.14 2.85 30.83
C LEU A 157 -4.22 4.10 31.70
N LYS A 158 -5.14 4.12 32.67
CA LYS A 158 -5.02 5.02 33.82
C LYS A 158 -4.11 4.39 34.87
N ARG A 159 -3.69 5.21 35.84
CA ARG A 159 -2.80 4.77 36.92
C ARG A 159 -3.38 3.55 37.66
N GLY A 160 -2.63 2.45 37.70
CA GLY A 160 -3.02 1.22 38.38
C GLY A 160 -3.94 0.29 37.57
N GLU A 161 -4.26 0.64 36.33
CA GLU A 161 -5.02 -0.23 35.43
C GLU A 161 -4.08 -1.14 34.65
N ARG A 162 -4.54 -2.37 34.40
CA ARG A 162 -3.86 -3.34 33.54
C ARG A 162 -4.53 -3.37 32.19
N CYS A 163 -3.75 -3.66 31.15
CA CYS A 163 -4.33 -3.93 29.85
C CYS A 163 -4.95 -5.33 29.88
N MET A 164 -6.28 -5.42 29.87
CA MET A 164 -7.01 -6.69 29.92
C MET A 164 -7.92 -6.82 28.69
N THR A 165 -8.04 -8.03 28.15
CA THR A 165 -8.97 -8.30 27.06
C THR A 165 -10.39 -7.90 27.47
N GLY A 166 -11.00 -6.94 26.76
CA GLY A 166 -12.36 -6.45 27.02
C GLY A 166 -12.48 -5.25 27.97
N MET A 167 -11.41 -4.84 28.66
CA MET A 167 -11.38 -3.59 29.45
C MET A 167 -10.17 -2.76 29.04
N ASN A 168 -10.40 -1.51 28.61
CA ASN A 168 -9.38 -0.56 28.13
C ASN A 168 -8.67 -0.93 26.81
N LEU A 169 -9.10 -2.02 26.16
CA LEU A 169 -8.68 -2.37 24.81
C LEU A 169 -9.55 -1.67 23.79
N GLU A 170 -8.93 -0.80 23.00
CA GLU A 170 -9.57 -0.10 21.89
C GLU A 170 -9.00 -0.58 20.56
N SER A 171 -9.83 -0.50 19.51
CA SER A 171 -9.37 -0.76 18.14
C SER A 171 -8.39 0.33 17.70
N VAL A 172 -7.45 -0.03 16.82
CA VAL A 172 -6.56 0.95 16.17
C VAL A 172 -7.39 2.04 15.46
N PRO A 173 -7.19 3.33 15.77
CA PRO A 173 -7.89 4.42 15.09
C PRO A 173 -7.67 4.41 13.57
N ASN A 174 -8.72 4.73 12.82
CA ASN A 174 -8.68 4.70 11.34
C ASN A 174 -7.63 5.61 10.72
N ALA A 175 -7.20 6.68 11.42
CA ALA A 175 -6.13 7.56 10.97
C ALA A 175 -4.80 6.81 10.74
N HIS A 176 -4.53 5.75 11.52
CA HIS A 176 -3.33 4.92 11.37
C HIS A 176 -3.52 3.75 10.38
N LEU A 177 -4.76 3.54 9.92
CA LEU A 177 -5.17 2.50 8.94
C LEU A 177 -5.50 3.10 7.57
N SER A 178 -5.01 4.31 7.30
CA SER A 178 -5.17 5.01 6.03
C SER A 178 -3.85 5.57 5.55
N ILE A 179 -3.52 5.33 4.28
CA ILE A 179 -2.40 5.97 3.57
C ILE A 179 -3.02 6.81 2.46
N SER A 180 -2.80 8.12 2.49
CA SER A 180 -3.21 9.00 1.41
C SER A 180 -2.00 9.53 0.65
N GLY A 181 -2.21 10.18 -0.48
CA GLY A 181 -1.12 10.78 -1.22
C GLY A 181 -1.52 11.36 -2.55
N THR A 182 -0.52 11.85 -3.27
CA THR A 182 -0.67 12.41 -4.61
C THR A 182 0.33 11.76 -5.55
N LEU A 183 -0.18 11.18 -6.63
CA LEU A 183 0.59 10.79 -7.81
C LEU A 183 0.73 12.02 -8.70
N SER A 184 1.96 12.37 -9.05
CA SER A 184 2.25 13.50 -9.94
C SER A 184 3.08 13.04 -11.12
N THR A 185 2.69 13.41 -12.33
CA THR A 185 3.44 13.07 -13.53
C THR A 185 3.54 14.21 -14.52
N THR A 186 4.70 14.29 -15.19
CA THR A 186 4.95 15.15 -16.35
C THR A 186 4.89 14.38 -17.67
N ASN A 187 4.65 13.06 -17.65
CA ASN A 187 4.53 12.27 -18.87
C ASN A 187 3.14 12.48 -19.50
N ILE A 188 3.09 12.85 -20.79
CA ILE A 188 1.84 13.21 -21.45
C ILE A 188 0.85 12.04 -21.56
N VAL A 189 1.34 10.81 -21.71
CA VAL A 189 0.49 9.62 -21.81
C VAL A 189 -0.19 9.38 -20.47
N MET A 190 0.58 9.35 -19.39
CA MET A 190 0.07 9.12 -18.04
C MET A 190 -0.77 10.28 -17.52
N ALA A 191 -0.47 11.51 -17.94
CA ALA A 191 -1.26 12.69 -17.61
C ALA A 191 -2.71 12.58 -18.10
N ASN A 192 -2.90 11.99 -19.27
CA ASN A 192 -4.19 11.78 -19.92
C ASN A 192 -4.90 10.48 -19.49
N TRP A 193 -4.31 9.69 -18.59
CA TRP A 193 -4.98 8.50 -18.08
C TRP A 193 -6.23 8.86 -17.30
N SER A 194 -7.28 8.08 -17.57
CA SER A 194 -8.55 8.21 -16.86
C SER A 194 -8.41 7.78 -15.40
N ARG A 195 -9.36 8.21 -14.57
CA ARG A 195 -9.47 7.76 -13.17
C ARG A 195 -9.45 6.22 -13.08
N THR A 196 -10.16 5.54 -13.97
CA THR A 196 -10.23 4.07 -14.01
C THR A 196 -8.87 3.43 -14.31
N MET A 197 -8.05 4.03 -15.18
CA MET A 197 -6.70 3.54 -15.45
C MET A 197 -5.81 3.64 -14.20
N TRP A 198 -5.82 4.80 -13.53
CA TRP A 198 -5.09 4.98 -12.27
C TRP A 198 -5.59 4.06 -11.15
N GLN A 199 -6.91 3.89 -11.05
CA GLN A 199 -7.53 2.96 -10.11
C GLN A 199 -7.07 1.53 -10.35
N ASN A 200 -6.95 1.11 -11.62
CA ASN A 200 -6.44 -0.22 -11.98
C ASN A 200 -4.98 -0.41 -11.57
N VAL A 201 -4.14 0.63 -11.69
CA VAL A 201 -2.74 0.58 -11.23
C VAL A 201 -2.69 0.38 -9.72
N LEU A 202 -3.40 1.20 -8.94
CA LEU A 202 -3.41 1.07 -7.48
C LEU A 202 -4.00 -0.26 -7.00
N ASN A 203 -5.07 -0.75 -7.64
CA ASN A 203 -5.65 -2.05 -7.31
C ASN A 203 -4.66 -3.20 -7.57
N ARG A 204 -3.86 -3.12 -8.65
CA ARG A 204 -2.79 -4.09 -8.92
C ARG A 204 -1.66 -3.97 -7.89
N ALA A 205 -1.31 -2.74 -7.50
CA ALA A 205 -0.30 -2.51 -6.48
C ALA A 205 -0.71 -3.17 -5.15
N LEU A 206 -1.95 -2.98 -4.70
CA LEU A 206 -2.49 -3.65 -3.52
C LEU A 206 -2.45 -5.17 -3.63
N ARG A 207 -2.73 -5.74 -4.81
CA ARG A 207 -2.62 -7.20 -5.03
C ARG A 207 -1.18 -7.70 -4.90
N ILE A 208 -0.20 -6.93 -5.38
CA ILE A 208 1.23 -7.27 -5.20
C ILE A 208 1.56 -7.28 -3.70
N LEU A 209 1.15 -6.25 -2.96
CA LEU A 209 1.35 -6.20 -1.50
C LEU A 209 0.66 -7.37 -0.78
N ALA A 210 -0.58 -7.67 -1.17
CA ALA A 210 -1.37 -8.77 -0.63
C ALA A 210 -0.84 -10.17 -1.00
N ALA A 211 -0.02 -10.28 -2.05
CA ALA A 211 0.63 -11.53 -2.45
C ALA A 211 2.05 -11.68 -1.88
N GLY A 212 2.68 -10.58 -1.46
CA GLY A 212 4.06 -10.53 -0.98
C GLY A 212 4.20 -10.68 0.54
N SER A 213 5.26 -10.08 1.08
CA SER A 213 5.61 -10.11 2.51
C SER A 213 4.58 -9.43 3.42
N PHE A 214 3.69 -8.60 2.86
CA PHE A 214 2.63 -7.91 3.58
C PHE A 214 1.24 -8.52 3.36
N LYS A 215 1.17 -9.78 2.94
CA LYS A 215 -0.10 -10.49 2.66
C LYS A 215 -1.13 -10.34 3.78
N SER A 216 -0.76 -10.67 5.01
CA SER A 216 -1.66 -10.60 6.18
C SER A 216 -2.12 -9.18 6.52
N HIS A 217 -1.43 -8.16 6.02
CA HIS A 217 -1.70 -6.76 6.29
C HIS A 217 -2.58 -6.13 5.22
N PHE A 218 -2.36 -6.42 3.94
CA PHE A 218 -3.06 -5.76 2.83
C PHE A 218 -4.13 -6.62 2.15
N PHE A 219 -4.43 -7.85 2.61
CA PHE A 219 -5.43 -8.71 1.94
C PHE A 219 -6.83 -8.08 1.81
N SER A 220 -7.23 -7.25 2.78
CA SER A 220 -8.50 -6.53 2.81
C SER A 220 -8.39 -5.07 2.40
N ALA A 221 -7.19 -4.62 2.04
CA ALA A 221 -6.95 -3.23 1.70
C ALA A 221 -7.70 -2.84 0.41
N THR A 222 -8.20 -1.62 0.39
CA THR A 222 -8.84 -1.03 -0.78
C THR A 222 -8.16 0.29 -1.11
N ALA A 223 -8.05 0.60 -2.39
CA ALA A 223 -7.54 1.87 -2.89
C ALA A 223 -8.65 2.65 -3.58
N THR A 224 -8.62 3.96 -3.47
CA THR A 224 -9.47 4.87 -4.25
C THR A 224 -8.62 5.97 -4.85
N VAL A 225 -8.89 6.31 -6.11
CA VAL A 225 -8.36 7.51 -6.76
C VAL A 225 -9.46 8.56 -6.77
N ASP A 226 -9.14 9.79 -6.39
CA ASP A 226 -10.10 10.89 -6.45
C ASP A 226 -10.25 11.36 -7.91
N GLY A 227 -11.48 11.74 -8.28
CA GLY A 227 -11.70 12.46 -9.53
C GLY A 227 -11.29 13.91 -9.33
N ASN A 228 -10.51 14.46 -10.27
CA ASN A 228 -10.40 15.91 -10.42
C ASN A 228 -11.74 16.48 -10.88
#